data_AF-A0A0R3PGD8-F1
#
_entry.id   AF-A0A0R3PGD8-F1
#
_cell.length_a   1.000
_cell.length_b   1.000
_cell.length_c   1.000
_cell.angle_alpha   90.00
_cell.angle_beta   90.00
_cell.angle_gamma   90.00
#
_symmetry.space_group_name_H-M   'P 1'
#
loop_
_entity.id
_entity.type
_entity.pdbx_description
1 polymer ?
#
loop_
_entity_poly.entity_id
_entity_poly.type
_entity_poly.pdbx_seq_one_letter_code
_entity_poly.pdbx_strand_id
1 'polypeptide(L)'
;MRHLLVLAVVVATCLTVVIPPMQSSVVKCMLCKMAVHVVSPLLDEGAEKIKQELGKKCKEIKNPFLSLECENFIEKHLDPIVEELESGTAEEDVCKKIHEC
;
A
#
# COMPACT_ATOMS: atom_id res chain seq x y z
N MET A 1 23.06 30.67 -22.75
CA MET A 1 21.69 30.57 -23.33
C MET A 1 21.30 29.14 -23.72
N ARG A 2 22.16 28.37 -24.42
CA ARG A 2 21.84 26.98 -24.83
C ARG A 2 21.63 26.00 -23.67
N HIS A 3 22.39 26.10 -22.59
CA HIS A 3 22.23 25.27 -21.38
C HIS A 3 20.95 25.57 -20.59
N LEU A 4 20.48 26.83 -20.59
CA LEU A 4 19.22 27.24 -19.96
C LEU A 4 18.00 26.70 -20.72
N LEU A 5 18.08 26.67 -22.05
CA LEU A 5 17.07 26.03 -22.90
C LEU A 5 17.00 24.51 -22.70
N VAL A 6 18.15 23.84 -22.55
CA VAL A 6 18.20 22.40 -22.28
C VAL A 6 17.61 22.07 -20.90
N LEU A 7 17.92 22.86 -19.87
CA LEU A 7 17.33 22.71 -18.53
C LEU A 7 15.80 22.89 -18.54
N ALA A 8 15.29 23.88 -19.28
CA ALA A 8 13.85 24.11 -19.40
C ALA A 8 13.11 22.95 -20.12
N VAL A 9 13.74 22.35 -21.13
CA VAL A 9 13.18 21.18 -21.85
C VAL A 9 13.13 19.95 -20.95
N VAL A 10 14.17 19.68 -20.15
CA VAL A 10 14.19 18.55 -19.20
C VAL A 10 13.07 18.71 -18.15
N VAL A 11 12.89 19.92 -17.60
CA VAL A 11 11.82 20.21 -16.62
C VAL A 11 10.42 20.06 -17.25
N ALA A 12 10.24 20.50 -18.51
CA ALA A 12 8.98 20.34 -19.22
C ALA A 12 8.65 18.86 -19.50
N THR A 13 9.65 18.03 -19.80
CA THR A 13 9.46 16.59 -20.01
C THR A 13 9.20 15.79 -18.73
N CYS A 14 9.59 16.32 -17.56
CA CYS A 14 9.30 15.65 -16.28
C CYS A 14 7.81 15.72 -15.90
N LEU A 15 7.06 16.72 -16.36
CA LEU A 15 5.64 16.90 -16.03
C LEU A 15 4.70 15.95 -16.80
N THR A 16 5.17 15.32 -17.87
CA THR A 16 4.39 14.34 -18.64
C THR A 16 4.79 12.90 -18.34
N VAL A 17 5.57 12.66 -17.29
CA VAL A 17 5.80 11.30 -16.77
C VAL A 17 4.48 10.82 -16.17
N VAL A 18 3.62 10.30 -17.04
CA VAL A 18 2.50 9.46 -16.67
C VAL A 18 3.12 8.23 -16.03
N ILE A 19 3.15 8.19 -14.70
CA ILE A 19 3.50 6.99 -13.95
C ILE A 19 2.49 5.92 -14.40
N PRO A 20 2.92 4.85 -15.08
CA PRO A 20 1.99 3.84 -15.55
C PRO A 20 1.27 3.22 -14.34
N PRO A 21 -0.04 2.89 -14.46
CA PRO A 21 -0.85 2.37 -13.34
C PRO A 21 -0.30 1.06 -12.75
N MET A 22 0.61 0.40 -13.47
CA MET A 22 1.22 -0.88 -13.11
C MET A 22 2.10 -0.82 -11.86
N GLN A 23 2.74 0.31 -11.53
CA GLN A 23 3.52 0.39 -10.29
C GLN A 23 2.62 0.55 -9.06
N SER A 24 1.47 1.22 -9.19
CA SER A 24 0.53 1.38 -8.08
C SER A 24 -0.09 0.05 -7.67
N SER A 25 -0.50 -0.79 -8.63
CA SER A 25 -1.06 -2.12 -8.33
C SER A 25 -0.05 -3.06 -7.65
N VAL A 26 1.22 -3.03 -8.06
CA VAL A 26 2.26 -3.86 -7.42
C VAL A 26 2.50 -3.44 -5.97
N VAL A 27 2.58 -2.13 -5.72
CA VAL A 27 2.78 -1.61 -4.36
C VAL A 27 1.57 -1.95 -3.48
N LYS A 28 0.36 -1.74 -3.98
CA LYS A 28 -0.88 -2.07 -3.26
C LYS A 28 -1.01 -3.56 -2.97
N CYS A 29 -0.68 -4.42 -3.93
CA CYS A 29 -0.65 -5.87 -3.73
C CYS A 29 0.35 -6.28 -2.64
N MET A 30 1.52 -5.63 -2.60
CA MET A 30 2.52 -5.85 -1.55
C MET A 30 2.02 -5.39 -0.18
N LEU A 31 1.41 -4.21 -0.09
CA LEU A 31 0.84 -3.67 1.15
C LEU A 31 -0.31 -4.54 1.67
N CYS A 32 -1.17 -5.01 0.77
CA CYS A 32 -2.23 -5.97 1.11
C CYS A 32 -1.66 -7.24 1.74
N LYS A 33 -0.68 -7.88 1.08
CA LYS A 33 -0.09 -9.12 1.59
C LYS A 33 0.58 -8.94 2.94
N MET A 34 1.27 -7.81 3.12
CA MET A 34 1.81 -7.42 4.42
C MET A 34 0.70 -7.31 5.47
N ALA A 35 -0.39 -6.62 5.13
CA ALA A 35 -1.50 -6.43 6.05
C ALA A 35 -2.17 -7.76 6.42
N VAL A 36 -2.46 -8.63 5.46
CA VAL A 36 -3.03 -9.96 5.70
C VAL A 36 -2.16 -10.78 6.66
N HIS A 37 -0.84 -10.81 6.45
CA HIS A 37 0.09 -11.53 7.32
C HIS A 37 0.11 -11.00 8.76
N VAL A 38 -0.12 -9.69 8.96
CA VAL A 38 -0.18 -9.08 10.29
C VAL A 38 -1.54 -9.34 10.94
N VAL A 39 -2.63 -9.24 10.16
CA VAL A 39 -4.01 -9.35 10.65
C VAL A 39 -4.38 -10.78 11.01
N SER A 40 -4.05 -11.77 10.16
CA SER A 40 -4.44 -13.18 10.33
C SER A 40 -4.18 -13.75 11.73
N PRO A 41 -2.98 -13.62 12.33
CA PRO A 41 -2.73 -14.13 13.68
C PRO A 41 -3.34 -13.28 14.80
N LEU A 42 -3.91 -12.10 14.48
CA LEU A 42 -4.41 -11.12 15.44
C LEU A 42 -5.93 -10.94 15.42
N LEU A 43 -6.67 -11.76 14.65
CA LEU A 43 -8.14 -11.63 14.50
C LEU A 43 -8.87 -11.62 15.86
N ASP A 44 -8.40 -12.41 16.83
CA ASP A 44 -8.97 -12.48 18.17
C ASP A 44 -8.51 -11.34 19.12
N GLU A 45 -7.52 -10.54 18.73
CA GLU A 45 -6.86 -9.55 19.59
C GLU A 45 -7.46 -8.14 19.51
N GLY A 46 -8.50 -7.97 18.69
CA GLY A 46 -9.27 -6.73 18.55
C GLY A 46 -8.64 -5.69 17.63
N ALA A 47 -9.49 -4.83 17.06
CA ALA A 47 -9.13 -3.89 16.00
C ALA A 47 -8.02 -2.90 16.38
N GLU A 48 -7.95 -2.46 17.63
CA GLU A 48 -6.93 -1.50 18.09
C GLU A 48 -5.51 -2.10 18.05
N LYS A 49 -5.35 -3.38 18.45
CA LYS A 49 -4.05 -4.05 18.40
C LYS A 49 -3.59 -4.26 16.96
N ILE A 50 -4.51 -4.68 16.10
CA ILE A 50 -4.26 -4.86 14.67
C ILE A 50 -3.79 -3.55 14.02
N LYS A 51 -4.51 -2.45 14.26
CA LYS A 51 -4.12 -1.10 13.76
C LYS A 51 -2.76 -0.67 14.28
N GLN A 52 -2.46 -0.95 15.55
CA GLN A 52 -1.17 -0.62 16.14
C GLN A 52 -0.01 -1.37 15.47
N GLU A 53 -0.15 -2.69 15.25
CA GLU A 53 0.89 -3.50 14.62
C GLU A 53 1.11 -3.13 13.15
N LEU A 54 0.03 -2.88 12.41
CA LEU A 54 0.11 -2.38 11.03
C LEU A 54 0.75 -0.99 10.96
N GLY A 55 0.40 -0.09 11.87
CA GLY A 55 1.00 1.24 11.96
C GLY A 55 2.51 1.19 12.28
N LYS A 56 2.96 0.25 13.12
CA LYS A 56 4.40 0.00 13.34
C LYS A 56 5.07 -0.44 12.04
N LYS A 57 4.45 -1.36 11.29
CA LYS A 57 4.97 -1.85 10.01
C LYS A 57 5.09 -0.74 8.97
N CYS A 58 4.12 0.18 8.88
CA CYS A 58 4.26 1.33 7.98
C CYS A 58 5.38 2.28 8.39
N LYS A 59 5.62 2.47 9.70
CA LYS A 59 6.70 3.33 10.21
C LYS A 59 8.10 2.76 10.01
N GLU A 60 8.22 1.43 9.88
CA GLU A 60 9.49 0.79 9.51
C GLU A 60 9.92 1.11 8.06
N ILE A 61 8.99 1.58 7.21
CA ILE A 61 9.26 1.95 5.82
C ILE A 61 10.01 3.29 5.79
N LYS A 62 11.30 3.24 5.41
CA LYS A 62 12.17 4.43 5.37
C LYS A 62 11.77 5.47 4.33
N ASN A 63 11.09 5.08 3.26
CA ASN A 63 10.66 6.02 2.24
C ASN A 63 9.35 6.70 2.69
N PRO A 64 9.34 8.03 2.91
CA PRO A 64 8.18 8.72 3.49
C PRO A 64 6.92 8.60 2.61
N PHE A 65 7.07 8.60 1.29
CA PHE A 65 5.94 8.42 0.38
C PHE A 65 5.29 7.04 0.48
N LEU A 66 6.11 5.97 0.59
CA LEU A 66 5.59 4.62 0.76
C LEU A 66 5.04 4.37 2.16
N SER A 67 5.59 5.04 3.18
CA SER A 67 5.04 4.99 4.54
C SER A 67 3.65 5.61 4.60
N LEU A 68 3.47 6.79 3.98
CA LEU A 68 2.16 7.43 3.87
C LEU A 68 1.17 6.59 3.04
N GLU A 69 1.61 6.01 1.93
CA GLU A 69 0.77 5.11 1.12
C GLU A 69 0.34 3.87 1.93
N CYS A 70 1.22 3.33 2.77
CA CYS A 70 0.93 2.23 3.67
C CYS A 70 -0.14 2.60 4.71
N GLU A 71 -0.03 3.77 5.35
CA GLU A 71 -1.03 4.26 6.30
C GLU A 71 -2.40 4.44 5.62
N ASN A 72 -2.42 5.10 4.45
CA ASN A 72 -3.64 5.27 3.65
C ASN A 72 -4.25 3.94 3.21
N PHE A 73 -3.42 2.93 2.92
CA PHE A 73 -3.87 1.61 2.54
C PHE A 73 -4.58 0.93 3.71
N ILE A 74 -3.98 0.94 4.91
CA ILE A 74 -4.60 0.34 6.10
C ILE A 74 -5.94 1.00 6.41
N GLU A 75 -6.01 2.33 6.38
CA GLU A 75 -7.26 3.04 6.66
C GLU A 75 -8.41 2.65 5.74
N LYS A 76 -8.10 2.29 4.49
CA LYS A 76 -9.11 1.94 3.48
C LYS A 76 -9.43 0.45 3.43
N HIS A 77 -8.44 -0.40 3.69
CA HIS A 77 -8.51 -1.82 3.36
C HIS A 77 -8.41 -2.74 4.58
N LEU A 78 -8.21 -2.21 5.79
CA LEU A 78 -8.17 -3.06 6.98
C LEU A 78 -9.49 -3.80 7.20
N ASP A 79 -10.61 -3.10 7.23
CA ASP A 79 -11.93 -3.69 7.47
C ASP A 79 -12.27 -4.80 6.44
N PRO A 80 -12.13 -4.59 5.11
CA PRO A 80 -12.39 -5.68 4.16
C PRO A 80 -11.37 -6.83 4.23
N ILE A 81 -10.13 -6.59 4.67
CA ILE A 81 -9.16 -7.67 4.93
C ILE A 81 -9.62 -8.53 6.11
N VAL A 82 -10.07 -7.89 7.20
CA VAL A 82 -10.60 -8.59 8.37
C VAL A 82 -11.84 -9.39 8.00
N GLU A 83 -12.79 -8.78 7.28
CA GLU A 83 -14.03 -9.44 6.85
C GLU A 83 -13.75 -10.70 6.00
N GLU A 84 -12.84 -10.63 5.03
CA GLU A 84 -12.47 -11.80 4.22
C GLU A 84 -11.85 -12.90 5.08
N LEU A 85 -10.94 -12.56 6.00
CA LEU A 85 -10.30 -13.54 6.88
C LEU A 85 -11.30 -14.17 7.86
N GLU A 86 -12.21 -13.40 8.45
CA GLU A 86 -13.28 -13.89 9.32
C GLU A 86 -14.29 -14.77 8.56
N SER A 87 -14.50 -14.49 7.26
CA SER A 87 -15.34 -15.32 6.39
C SER A 87 -14.70 -16.66 5.98
N GLY A 88 -13.43 -16.88 6.34
CA GLY A 88 -12.67 -18.09 6.05
C GLY A 88 -11.94 -18.07 4.70
N THR A 89 -11.77 -16.90 4.08
CA THR A 89 -10.93 -16.76 2.89
C THR A 89 -9.47 -17.06 3.27
N ALA A 90 -8.80 -17.89 2.46
CA ALA A 90 -7.39 -18.20 2.63
C ALA A 90 -6.52 -16.94 2.45
N GLU A 91 -5.48 -16.78 3.28
CA GLU A 91 -4.61 -15.60 3.28
C GLU A 91 -4.08 -15.23 1.88
N GLU A 92 -3.71 -16.24 1.08
CA GLU A 92 -3.18 -16.04 -0.27
C GLU A 92 -4.20 -15.47 -1.28
N ASP A 93 -5.49 -15.55 -0.97
CA ASP A 93 -6.58 -15.15 -1.85
C ASP A 93 -7.27 -13.85 -1.42
N VAL A 94 -7.12 -13.42 -0.16
CA VAL A 94 -7.71 -12.17 0.37
C VAL A 94 -7.39 -10.98 -0.53
N CYS A 95 -6.11 -10.81 -0.90
CA CYS A 95 -5.71 -9.65 -1.71
C CYS A 95 -6.30 -9.63 -3.12
N LYS A 96 -6.61 -10.81 -3.68
CA LYS A 96 -7.31 -10.91 -4.98
C LYS A 96 -8.80 -10.62 -4.82
N LYS A 97 -9.39 -11.04 -3.69
CA LYS A 97 -10.80 -10.82 -3.36
C LYS A 97 -11.12 -9.35 -3.19
N ILE A 98 -10.22 -8.59 -2.58
CA ILE A 98 -10.38 -7.14 -2.41
C ILE A 98 -9.82 -6.32 -3.59
N HIS A 99 -9.37 -6.97 -4.67
CA HIS A 99 -8.87 -6.34 -5.90
C HIS A 99 -7.63 -5.46 -5.76
N GLU A 100 -6.80 -5.72 -4.74
CA GLU A 100 -5.49 -5.06 -4.58
C GLU A 100 -4.36 -5.91 -5.20
N CYS A 101 -4.66 -7.17 -5.50
CA CYS A 101 -4.02 -8.06 -6.47
C CYS A 101 -5.13 -8.63 -7.39
#